data_AF-A0A8B6G1R6-F1
#
_entry.id   AF-A0A8B6G1R6-F1
#
_cell.length_a   1.000
_cell.length_b   1.000
_cell.length_c   1.000
_cell.angle_alpha   90.00
_cell.angle_beta   90.00
_cell.angle_gamma   90.00
#
_symmetry.space_group_name_H-M   'P 1'
#
loop_
_entity.id
_entity.type
_entity.pdbx_description
1 polymer ?
#
loop_
_entity_poly.entity_id
_entity_poly.type
_entity_poly.pdbx_seq_one_letter_code
_entity_poly.pdbx_strand_id
1 'polypeptide(L)'
;MSIITLQLGQCGNQIGGQMFQSLMDDVHMKPINTMVPPNRNEEYINDVLSTFFYQDGRSENQLPRARAVMVDMEPKVIAQTCMDAKKSGKWQYPEKQQLSQQRGSGNNWAHGFCIHGPKAKDQVIEMVQKEAEKCDNLGGFLSLMSLAGGTGSGVGAYITECLRDEFPHAFILNQVVWPYNTGEVIVQNYNAILTLSHLYRTVDAVIVMQNDHLHKICSQLLNIKKISFKDINKVICHKLLSILSPGTLHKYPGFTCSNTIGEIMEHMVPISDYKLFLFTFQVR
;
A
#
# COMPACT_ATOMS: atom_id res chain seq x y z
N MET A 1 1.73 10.37 -12.79
CA MET A 1 2.26 10.91 -11.52
C MET A 1 2.69 9.75 -10.65
N SER A 2 3.83 9.82 -9.96
CA SER A 2 4.38 8.69 -9.22
C SER A 2 3.81 8.58 -7.81
N ILE A 3 3.54 7.36 -7.35
CA ILE A 3 3.08 7.06 -5.99
C ILE A 3 4.17 6.27 -5.26
N ILE A 4 4.58 6.76 -4.10
CA ILE A 4 5.53 6.06 -3.23
C ILE A 4 4.75 5.26 -2.19
N THR A 5 4.99 3.96 -2.12
CA THR A 5 4.31 3.07 -1.18
C THR A 5 5.15 2.87 0.09
N LEU A 6 4.61 3.25 1.26
CA LEU A 6 5.21 2.96 2.56
C LEU A 6 4.60 1.67 3.12
N GLN A 7 5.40 0.61 3.22
CA GLN A 7 4.96 -0.70 3.70
C GLN A 7 5.37 -0.88 5.16
N LEU A 8 4.40 -0.82 6.08
CA LEU A 8 4.67 -0.67 7.51
C LEU A 8 4.23 -1.93 8.29
N GLY A 9 5.21 -2.60 8.89
CA GLY A 9 5.06 -3.84 9.64
C GLY A 9 4.71 -5.07 8.77
N GLN A 10 4.56 -6.23 9.41
CA GLN A 10 4.34 -7.50 8.72
C GLN A 10 3.19 -7.46 7.71
N CYS A 11 2.02 -6.94 8.12
CA CYS A 11 0.84 -6.89 7.27
C CYS A 11 1.04 -5.97 6.06
N GLY A 12 1.59 -4.76 6.28
CA GLY A 12 1.86 -3.79 5.21
C GLY A 12 2.84 -4.33 4.17
N ASN A 13 3.92 -4.97 4.62
CA ASN A 13 4.91 -5.59 3.72
C ASN A 13 4.34 -6.75 2.90
N GLN A 14 3.46 -7.57 3.49
CA GLN A 14 2.83 -8.68 2.77
C GLN A 14 1.79 -8.20 1.74
N ILE A 15 0.99 -7.19 2.09
CA ILE A 15 0.02 -6.58 1.17
C ILE A 15 0.76 -5.89 0.03
N GLY A 16 1.78 -5.09 0.35
CA GLY A 16 2.54 -4.37 -0.66
C GLY A 16 3.25 -5.29 -1.65
N GLY A 17 3.84 -6.40 -1.18
CA GLY A 17 4.41 -7.41 -2.07
C GLY A 17 3.38 -8.06 -3.00
N GLN A 18 2.19 -8.38 -2.46
CA GLN A 18 1.09 -8.92 -3.26
C GLN A 18 0.54 -7.89 -4.26
N MET A 19 0.48 -6.60 -3.88
CA MET A 19 0.00 -5.51 -4.73
C MET A 19 0.90 -5.33 -5.95
N PHE A 20 2.22 -5.17 -5.75
CA PHE A 20 3.15 -5.03 -6.87
C PHE A 20 3.19 -6.29 -7.74
N GLN A 21 3.11 -7.48 -7.15
CA GLN A 21 2.99 -8.72 -7.92
C GLN A 21 1.74 -8.72 -8.80
N SER A 22 0.58 -8.34 -8.25
CA SER A 22 -0.68 -8.27 -8.99
C SER A 22 -0.63 -7.23 -10.13
N LEU A 23 -0.03 -6.06 -9.90
CA LEU A 23 0.20 -5.06 -10.96
C LEU A 23 1.06 -5.62 -12.09
N MET A 24 2.16 -6.30 -11.76
CA MET A 24 3.06 -6.87 -12.75
C MET A 24 2.47 -8.07 -13.48
N ASP A 25 1.62 -8.86 -12.82
CA ASP A 25 0.88 -9.94 -13.47
C ASP A 25 -0.15 -9.40 -14.45
N ASP A 26 -0.80 -8.29 -14.13
CA ASP A 26 -1.78 -7.62 -15.00
C ASP A 26 -1.12 -7.00 -16.23
N VAL A 27 -0.01 -6.26 -16.04
CA VAL A 27 0.79 -5.66 -17.12
C VAL A 27 1.37 -6.71 -18.09
N HIS A 28 1.74 -7.89 -17.59
CA HIS A 28 2.31 -8.97 -18.41
C HIS A 28 1.25 -9.94 -18.95
N MET A 29 -0.04 -9.71 -18.70
CA MET A 29 -1.09 -10.59 -19.17
C MET A 29 -1.20 -10.48 -20.69
N LYS A 30 -1.17 -11.63 -21.38
CA LYS A 30 -1.34 -11.64 -22.85
C LYS A 30 -2.75 -11.17 -23.19
N PRO A 31 -2.93 -10.19 -24.09
CA PRO A 31 -4.26 -9.75 -24.54
C PRO A 31 -4.87 -10.85 -25.41
N ILE A 32 -5.52 -11.83 -24.80
CA ILE A 32 -6.24 -12.89 -25.51
C ILE A 32 -7.67 -12.38 -25.75
N ASN A 33 -8.04 -12.14 -27.01
CA ASN A 33 -9.39 -11.73 -27.42
C ASN A 33 -9.93 -10.48 -26.69
N THR A 34 -9.07 -9.54 -26.31
CA THR A 34 -9.54 -8.27 -25.75
C THR A 34 -10.12 -7.41 -26.87
N MET A 35 -11.33 -6.89 -26.71
CA MET A 35 -11.88 -5.86 -27.63
C MET A 35 -11.22 -4.48 -27.45
N VAL A 36 -10.11 -4.43 -26.71
CA VAL A 36 -9.34 -3.22 -26.43
C VAL A 36 -8.26 -3.05 -27.51
N PRO A 37 -8.19 -1.89 -28.17
CA PRO A 37 -7.13 -1.56 -29.12
C PRO A 37 -5.71 -1.70 -28.52
N PRO A 38 -4.71 -2.19 -29.29
CA PRO A 38 -3.35 -2.40 -28.77
C PRO A 38 -2.70 -1.16 -28.16
N ASN A 39 -2.88 0.01 -28.77
CA ASN A 39 -2.35 1.28 -28.26
C ASN A 39 -2.86 1.63 -26.86
N ARG A 40 -4.13 1.30 -26.54
CA ARG A 40 -4.68 1.54 -25.20
C ARG A 40 -4.09 0.60 -24.15
N ASN A 41 -3.77 -0.64 -24.54
CA ASN A 41 -3.06 -1.54 -23.64
C ASN A 41 -1.64 -1.02 -23.34
N GLU A 42 -0.95 -0.49 -24.35
CA GLU A 42 0.37 0.14 -24.17
C GLU A 42 0.31 1.39 -23.27
N GLU A 43 -0.68 2.27 -23.48
CA GLU A 43 -0.93 3.43 -22.62
C GLU A 43 -1.15 3.01 -21.16
N TYR A 44 -2.04 2.04 -20.91
CA TYR A 44 -2.29 1.51 -19.57
C TYR A 44 -1.01 0.96 -18.91
N ILE A 45 -0.22 0.18 -19.66
CA ILE A 45 1.04 -0.38 -19.17
C ILE A 45 2.01 0.74 -18.79
N ASN A 46 2.17 1.75 -19.63
CA ASN A 46 3.06 2.88 -19.39
C ASN A 46 2.60 3.70 -18.16
N ASP A 47 1.30 3.91 -18.00
CA ASP A 47 0.74 4.61 -16.84
C ASP A 47 0.99 3.83 -15.54
N VAL A 48 0.77 2.52 -15.53
CA VAL A 48 1.05 1.65 -14.36
C VAL A 48 2.55 1.68 -14.02
N LEU A 49 3.41 1.50 -15.01
CA LEU A 49 4.86 1.47 -14.81
C LEU A 49 5.39 2.82 -14.32
N SER A 50 4.96 3.94 -14.91
CA SER A 50 5.38 5.28 -14.49
C SER A 50 4.86 5.68 -13.11
N THR A 51 3.68 5.19 -12.73
CA THR A 51 3.04 5.49 -11.44
C THR A 51 3.69 4.72 -10.29
N PHE A 52 3.86 3.40 -10.43
CA PHE A 52 4.23 2.52 -9.32
C PHE A 52 5.68 2.03 -9.37
N PHE A 53 6.35 2.16 -10.51
CA PHE A 53 7.69 1.64 -10.74
C PHE A 53 8.62 2.71 -11.29
N TYR A 54 9.91 2.40 -11.28
CA TYR A 54 10.94 3.14 -12.01
C TYR A 54 11.96 2.17 -12.58
N GLN A 55 12.64 2.59 -13.64
CA GLN A 55 13.76 1.85 -14.23
C GLN A 55 15.00 2.74 -14.21
N ASP A 56 16.12 2.18 -13.74
CA ASP A 56 17.40 2.86 -13.87
C ASP A 56 17.80 2.76 -15.35
N GLY A 57 17.92 3.88 -16.06
CA GLY A 57 18.23 3.93 -17.50
C GLY A 57 19.64 3.42 -17.90
N ARG A 58 20.26 2.58 -17.08
CA ARG A 58 21.62 2.03 -17.27
C ARG A 58 21.63 0.74 -18.11
N SER A 59 20.51 0.04 -18.25
CA SER A 59 20.40 -1.16 -19.10
C SER A 59 18.93 -1.46 -19.45
N GLU A 60 18.65 -1.74 -20.72
CA GLU A 60 17.32 -2.15 -21.21
C GLU A 60 16.82 -3.47 -20.59
N ASN A 61 17.74 -4.29 -20.06
CA ASN A 61 17.40 -5.59 -19.44
C ASN A 61 17.18 -5.52 -17.92
N GLN A 62 17.14 -4.32 -17.33
CA GLN A 62 16.94 -4.21 -15.88
C GLN A 62 15.47 -4.33 -15.51
N LEU A 63 15.16 -5.21 -14.56
CA LEU A 63 13.80 -5.36 -14.03
C LEU A 63 13.32 -4.05 -13.38
N PRO A 64 12.05 -3.65 -13.61
CA PRO A 64 11.46 -2.48 -12.97
C PRO A 64 11.53 -2.59 -11.44
N ARG A 65 11.86 -1.46 -10.80
CA ARG A 65 11.95 -1.33 -9.35
C ARG A 65 10.67 -0.69 -8.82
N ALA A 66 10.05 -1.31 -7.83
CA ALA A 66 8.87 -0.75 -7.17
C ALA A 66 9.24 0.56 -6.45
N ARG A 67 8.38 1.58 -6.50
CA ARG A 67 8.50 2.80 -5.69
C ARG A 67 7.99 2.51 -4.27
N ALA A 68 8.86 1.96 -3.43
CA ALA A 68 8.46 1.50 -2.10
C ALA A 68 9.55 1.64 -1.05
N VAL A 69 9.13 2.00 0.16
CA VAL A 69 9.93 1.95 1.39
C VAL A 69 9.33 0.91 2.32
N MET A 70 10.12 -0.08 2.72
CA MET A 70 9.70 -1.18 3.58
C MET A 70 10.21 -0.96 4.99
N VAL A 71 9.33 -0.99 5.98
CA VAL A 71 9.70 -0.83 7.39
C VAL A 71 9.10 -1.97 8.19
N ASP A 72 9.94 -2.69 8.92
CA ASP A 72 9.50 -3.65 9.92
C ASP A 72 10.51 -3.66 11.07
N MET A 73 10.08 -4.01 12.27
CA MET A 73 10.99 -4.12 13.41
C MET A 73 11.62 -5.52 13.50
N GLU A 74 11.34 -6.40 12.54
CA GLU A 74 11.88 -7.75 12.40
C GLU A 74 12.23 -8.04 10.92
N PRO A 75 13.34 -8.72 10.62
CA PRO A 75 13.84 -8.84 9.24
C PRO A 75 13.11 -9.89 8.40
N LYS A 76 12.43 -10.85 9.05
CA LYS A 76 11.92 -12.07 8.41
C LYS A 76 10.96 -11.79 7.26
N VAL A 77 10.01 -10.89 7.48
CA VAL A 77 8.94 -10.61 6.51
C VAL A 77 9.50 -9.85 5.30
N ILE A 78 10.31 -8.82 5.55
CA ILE A 78 10.97 -8.06 4.49
C ILE A 78 11.84 -8.97 3.63
N ALA A 79 12.67 -9.81 4.24
CA ALA A 79 13.52 -10.74 3.51
C ALA A 79 12.69 -11.69 2.63
N GLN A 80 11.60 -12.25 3.16
CA GLN A 80 10.71 -13.13 2.42
C GLN A 80 10.05 -12.40 1.23
N THR A 81 9.46 -11.22 1.46
CA THR A 81 8.78 -10.46 0.40
C THR A 81 9.75 -10.04 -0.70
N CYS A 82 10.98 -9.63 -0.35
CA CYS A 82 12.02 -9.32 -1.34
C CYS A 82 12.46 -10.55 -2.15
N MET A 83 12.58 -11.72 -1.52
CA MET A 83 12.89 -12.97 -2.23
C MET A 83 11.76 -13.36 -3.19
N ASP A 84 10.51 -13.24 -2.76
CA ASP A 84 9.34 -13.55 -3.59
C ASP A 84 9.25 -12.61 -4.80
N ALA A 85 9.52 -11.32 -4.62
CA ALA A 85 9.59 -10.35 -5.70
C ALA A 85 10.67 -10.75 -6.74
N LYS A 86 11.90 -11.05 -6.29
CA LYS A 86 12.98 -11.50 -7.18
C LYS A 86 12.64 -12.80 -7.90
N LYS A 87 12.02 -13.76 -7.21
CA LYS A 87 11.61 -15.05 -7.77
C LYS A 87 10.56 -14.90 -8.87
N SER A 88 9.77 -13.83 -8.86
CA SER A 88 8.82 -13.54 -9.94
C SER A 88 9.50 -13.36 -11.29
N GLY A 89 10.76 -12.89 -11.32
CA GLY A 89 11.49 -12.54 -12.54
C GLY A 89 10.91 -11.36 -13.31
N LYS A 90 9.94 -10.62 -12.74
CA LYS A 90 9.22 -9.53 -13.41
C LYS A 90 9.55 -8.15 -12.84
N TRP A 91 9.87 -8.07 -11.55
CA TRP A 91 10.14 -6.83 -10.84
C TRP A 91 10.98 -7.08 -9.59
N GLN A 92 11.44 -6.01 -8.94
CA GLN A 92 12.16 -6.09 -7.67
C GLN A 92 11.93 -4.86 -6.80
N TYR A 93 12.25 -4.96 -5.51
CA TYR A 93 12.29 -3.79 -4.64
C TYR A 93 13.53 -2.92 -4.88
N PRO A 94 13.48 -1.62 -4.54
CA PRO A 94 14.62 -0.73 -4.65
C PRO A 94 15.68 -1.10 -3.60
N GLU A 95 16.95 -1.01 -3.96
CA GLU A 95 18.04 -1.33 -3.04
C GLU A 95 18.12 -0.29 -1.92
N LYS A 96 18.41 -0.76 -0.69
CA LYS A 96 18.60 0.08 0.51
C LYS A 96 17.34 0.83 0.98
N GLN A 97 16.17 0.49 0.46
CA GLN A 97 14.88 1.04 0.91
C GLN A 97 14.12 0.08 1.82
N GLN A 98 14.87 -0.71 2.57
CA GLN A 98 14.37 -1.65 3.55
C GLN A 98 14.98 -1.33 4.90
N LEU A 99 14.13 -0.98 5.87
CA LEU A 99 14.50 -0.83 7.25
C LEU A 99 14.00 -2.04 8.04
N SER A 100 14.92 -2.77 8.66
CA SER A 100 14.59 -3.81 9.63
C SER A 100 15.35 -3.61 10.94
N GLN A 101 14.74 -3.99 12.06
CA GLN A 101 15.39 -4.05 13.37
C GLN A 101 15.44 -5.51 13.86
N GLN A 102 16.14 -5.75 14.98
CA GLN A 102 16.27 -7.09 15.55
C GLN A 102 15.12 -7.47 16.50
N ARG A 103 14.36 -6.49 17.01
CA ARG A 103 13.33 -6.71 18.03
C ARG A 103 12.02 -6.06 17.60
N GLY A 104 10.99 -6.87 17.45
CA GLY A 104 9.63 -6.41 17.16
C GLY A 104 9.04 -5.53 18.27
N SER A 105 7.94 -4.84 17.95
CA SER A 105 7.23 -3.97 18.91
C SER A 105 6.32 -4.74 19.88
N GLY A 106 6.35 -6.09 19.86
CA GLY A 106 5.65 -6.94 20.83
C GLY A 106 4.15 -6.70 20.94
N ASN A 107 3.48 -6.36 19.83
CA ASN A 107 2.06 -5.98 19.80
C ASN A 107 1.68 -4.77 20.69
N ASN A 108 2.65 -3.97 21.12
CA ASN A 108 2.41 -2.79 21.94
C ASN A 108 2.54 -1.52 21.10
N TRP A 109 1.42 -0.81 20.92
CA TRP A 109 1.39 0.46 20.18
C TRP A 109 2.32 1.51 20.78
N ALA A 110 2.34 1.68 22.10
CA ALA A 110 3.18 2.70 22.75
C ALA A 110 4.67 2.42 22.59
N HIS A 111 5.08 1.15 22.59
CA HIS A 111 6.46 0.79 22.29
C HIS A 111 6.82 1.08 20.82
N GLY A 112 5.89 0.80 19.90
CA GLY A 112 6.01 1.18 18.50
C GLY A 112 6.14 2.70 18.31
N PHE A 113 5.23 3.47 18.88
CA PHE A 113 5.12 4.92 18.69
C PHE A 113 6.17 5.71 19.46
N CYS A 114 6.39 5.42 20.75
CA CYS A 114 7.24 6.23 21.60
C CYS A 114 8.72 5.83 21.58
N ILE A 115 9.04 4.59 21.18
CA ILE A 115 10.42 4.07 21.23
C ILE A 115 10.95 3.73 19.84
N HIS A 116 10.26 2.88 19.09
CA HIS A 116 10.74 2.43 17.79
C HIS A 116 10.57 3.50 16.70
N GLY A 117 9.45 4.22 16.67
CA GLY A 117 9.16 5.30 15.73
C GLY A 117 10.25 6.37 15.71
N PRO A 118 10.55 7.03 16.85
CA PRO A 118 11.60 8.03 16.93
C PRO A 118 12.98 7.52 16.48
N LYS A 119 13.33 6.27 16.82
CA LYS A 119 14.60 5.66 16.42
C LYS A 119 14.67 5.35 14.91
N ALA A 120 13.53 5.06 14.29
CA ALA A 120 13.43 4.75 12.87
C ALA A 120 13.29 6.01 12.01
N LYS A 121 12.83 7.14 12.58
CA LYS A 121 12.47 8.38 11.90
C LYS A 121 13.47 8.79 10.82
N ASP A 122 14.70 9.09 11.23
CA ASP A 122 15.67 9.73 10.33
C ASP A 122 16.00 8.84 9.14
N GLN A 123 16.15 7.53 9.37
CA GLN A 123 16.41 6.56 8.31
C GLN A 123 15.22 6.40 7.36
N VAL A 124 13.99 6.34 7.88
CA VAL A 124 12.79 6.20 7.04
C VAL A 124 12.55 7.45 6.21
N ILE A 125 12.70 8.64 6.80
CA ILE A 125 12.51 9.89 6.06
C ILE A 125 13.59 10.06 4.98
N GLU A 126 14.86 9.74 5.28
CA GLU A 126 15.93 9.73 4.28
C GLU A 126 15.64 8.75 3.12
N MET A 127 15.13 7.55 3.45
CA MET A 127 14.69 6.56 2.45
C MET A 127 13.57 7.11 1.55
N VAL A 128 12.56 7.74 2.15
CA VAL A 128 11.43 8.35 1.44
C VAL A 128 11.88 9.51 0.56
N GLN A 129 12.74 10.40 1.06
CA GLN A 129 13.32 11.50 0.28
C GLN A 129 14.06 10.98 -0.95
N LYS A 130 14.90 9.95 -0.79
CA LYS A 130 15.60 9.31 -1.92
C LYS A 130 14.66 8.68 -2.95
N GLU A 131 13.50 8.17 -2.53
CA GLU A 131 12.48 7.69 -3.48
C GLU A 131 11.72 8.85 -4.16
N ALA A 132 11.47 9.94 -3.43
CA ALA A 132 10.84 11.14 -3.96
C ALA A 132 11.72 11.84 -5.01
N GLU A 133 13.03 11.92 -4.79
CA GLU A 133 14.00 12.46 -5.75
C GLU A 133 14.06 11.69 -7.08
N LYS A 134 13.64 10.42 -7.10
CA LYS A 134 13.52 9.59 -8.32
C LYS A 134 12.20 9.78 -9.05
N CYS A 135 11.28 10.58 -8.52
CA CYS A 135 10.00 10.85 -9.13
C CYS A 135 10.09 12.15 -9.93
N ASP A 136 9.77 12.11 -11.23
CA ASP A 136 9.66 13.35 -12.03
C ASP A 136 8.53 14.24 -11.51
N ASN A 137 7.43 13.61 -11.05
CA ASN A 137 6.31 14.29 -10.42
C ASN A 137 5.69 13.36 -9.35
N LEU A 138 5.84 13.73 -8.08
CA LEU A 138 5.27 13.01 -6.94
C LEU A 138 3.76 13.29 -6.82
N GLY A 139 2.94 12.26 -7.04
CA GLY A 139 1.48 12.32 -6.86
C GLY A 139 1.03 12.10 -5.42
N GLY A 140 1.89 11.51 -4.56
CA GLY A 140 1.62 11.32 -3.14
C GLY A 140 2.16 10.01 -2.58
N PHE A 141 1.75 9.74 -1.35
CA PHE A 141 2.17 8.59 -0.55
C PHE A 141 1.00 7.65 -0.28
N LEU A 142 1.24 6.35 -0.45
CA LEU A 142 0.33 5.28 -0.07
C LEU A 142 0.93 4.48 1.07
N SER A 143 0.41 4.62 2.29
CA SER A 143 0.88 3.81 3.41
C SER A 143 0.01 2.57 3.58
N LEU A 144 0.63 1.41 3.69
CA LEU A 144 -0.02 0.11 3.92
C LEU A 144 0.33 -0.37 5.33
N MET A 145 -0.67 -0.58 6.18
CA MET A 145 -0.46 -1.00 7.57
C MET A 145 -1.63 -1.76 8.17
N SER A 146 -1.38 -2.43 9.31
CA SER A 146 -2.42 -3.00 10.16
C SER A 146 -2.58 -2.17 11.43
N LEU A 147 -3.83 -2.03 11.88
CA LEU A 147 -4.18 -1.38 13.14
C LEU A 147 -3.93 -2.27 14.36
N ALA A 148 -3.74 -3.58 14.17
CA ALA A 148 -3.71 -4.56 15.25
C ALA A 148 -2.32 -4.73 15.90
N GLY A 149 -1.25 -4.72 15.09
CA GLY A 149 0.11 -5.06 15.52
C GLY A 149 0.93 -3.84 15.93
N GLY A 150 1.88 -3.98 16.85
CA GLY A 150 2.61 -2.84 17.43
C GLY A 150 3.48 -2.04 16.44
N THR A 151 4.08 -2.71 15.45
CA THR A 151 4.91 -2.04 14.43
C THR A 151 4.04 -1.32 13.39
N GLY A 152 3.12 -2.03 12.74
CA GLY A 152 2.26 -1.43 11.71
C GLY A 152 1.41 -0.28 12.25
N SER A 153 0.93 -0.41 13.50
CA SER A 153 0.09 0.59 14.16
C SER A 153 0.92 1.73 14.77
N GLY A 154 1.80 1.44 15.74
CA GLY A 154 2.56 2.44 16.49
C GLY A 154 3.67 3.11 15.68
N VAL A 155 4.59 2.34 15.10
CA VAL A 155 5.65 2.90 14.24
C VAL A 155 5.01 3.55 13.02
N GLY A 156 4.00 2.90 12.43
CA GLY A 156 3.33 3.44 11.25
C GLY A 156 2.62 4.76 11.50
N ALA A 157 1.92 4.92 12.63
CA ALA A 157 1.32 6.20 13.00
C ALA A 157 2.39 7.29 13.13
N TYR A 158 3.45 7.04 13.90
CA TYR A 158 4.53 8.01 14.11
C TYR A 158 5.22 8.43 12.80
N ILE A 159 5.53 7.48 11.93
CA ILE A 159 6.14 7.76 10.62
C ILE A 159 5.19 8.57 9.75
N THR A 160 3.88 8.31 9.81
CA THR A 160 2.88 9.09 9.06
C THR A 160 2.85 10.55 9.53
N GLU A 161 3.00 10.82 10.82
CA GLU A 161 3.11 12.20 11.34
C GLU A 161 4.37 12.88 10.82
N CYS A 162 5.52 12.20 10.91
CA CYS A 162 6.78 12.73 10.38
C CYS A 162 6.71 12.98 8.87
N LEU A 163 6.00 12.14 8.13
CA LEU A 163 5.80 12.29 6.69
C LEU A 163 4.97 13.54 6.36
N ARG A 164 3.94 13.83 7.16
CA ARG A 164 3.15 15.07 7.01
C ARG A 164 3.99 16.31 7.31
N ASP A 165 4.84 16.25 8.34
CA ASP A 165 5.73 17.37 8.68
C ASP A 165 6.75 17.66 7.57
N GLU A 166 7.33 16.62 6.98
CA GLU A 166 8.34 16.74 5.93
C GLU A 166 7.75 17.08 4.56
N PHE A 167 6.56 16.54 4.25
CA PHE A 167 5.86 16.74 2.97
C PHE A 167 4.46 17.32 3.19
N PRO A 168 4.34 18.58 3.65
CA PRO A 168 3.07 19.18 4.05
C PRO A 168 2.04 19.25 2.92
N HIS A 169 2.50 19.39 1.67
CA HIS A 169 1.64 19.53 0.49
C HIS A 169 1.42 18.23 -0.29
N ALA A 170 2.09 17.14 0.08
CA ALA A 170 1.89 15.86 -0.60
C ALA A 170 0.61 15.19 -0.09
N PHE A 171 -0.10 14.52 -0.99
CA PHE A 171 -1.25 13.71 -0.60
C PHE A 171 -0.78 12.45 0.15
N ILE A 172 -1.43 12.14 1.27
CA ILE A 172 -1.16 10.96 2.09
C ILE A 172 -2.45 10.13 2.20
N LEU A 173 -2.43 8.96 1.57
CA LEU A 173 -3.49 7.96 1.61
C LEU A 173 -3.05 6.76 2.44
N ASN A 174 -3.75 6.46 3.54
CA ASN A 174 -3.46 5.29 4.35
C ASN A 174 -4.46 4.17 4.09
N GLN A 175 -4.00 3.04 3.58
CA GLN A 175 -4.76 1.79 3.59
C GLN A 175 -4.47 1.06 4.89
N VAL A 176 -5.51 0.90 5.71
CA VAL A 176 -5.42 0.25 7.01
C VAL A 176 -6.21 -1.06 7.03
N VAL A 177 -5.60 -2.11 7.55
CA VAL A 177 -6.28 -3.37 7.87
C VAL A 177 -6.83 -3.30 9.28
N TRP A 178 -8.15 -3.35 9.38
CA TRP A 178 -8.89 -3.41 10.63
C TRP A 178 -8.89 -4.84 11.17
N PRO A 179 -8.57 -5.03 12.47
CA PRO A 179 -8.45 -6.35 13.09
C PRO A 179 -9.73 -7.18 13.00
N TYR A 180 -9.62 -8.50 13.17
CA TYR A 180 -10.81 -9.32 13.43
C TYR A 180 -11.50 -8.88 14.72
N ASN A 181 -12.83 -9.04 14.79
CA ASN A 181 -13.61 -8.72 15.99
C ASN A 181 -13.11 -9.49 17.24
N THR A 182 -12.51 -10.66 17.05
CA THR A 182 -11.93 -11.48 18.13
C THR A 182 -10.66 -12.19 17.69
N GLY A 183 -9.63 -12.19 18.55
CA GLY A 183 -8.64 -13.27 18.57
C GLY A 183 -7.32 -13.11 17.81
N GLU A 184 -6.97 -11.95 17.25
CA GLU A 184 -5.60 -11.76 16.71
C GLU A 184 -4.60 -11.39 17.81
N VAL A 185 -4.92 -10.34 18.57
CA VAL A 185 -4.05 -9.80 19.63
C VAL A 185 -4.93 -9.26 20.76
N ILE A 186 -4.61 -9.60 22.01
CA ILE A 186 -5.40 -9.19 23.18
C ILE A 186 -5.57 -7.66 23.27
N VAL A 187 -4.55 -6.91 22.86
CA VAL A 187 -4.51 -5.44 22.88
C VAL A 187 -4.87 -4.77 21.55
N GLN A 188 -5.38 -5.51 20.56
CA GLN A 188 -5.66 -4.99 19.22
C GLN A 188 -6.60 -3.76 19.21
N ASN A 189 -7.58 -3.72 20.12
CA ASN A 189 -8.55 -2.62 20.18
C ASN A 189 -7.89 -1.32 20.67
N TYR A 190 -6.96 -1.42 21.63
CA TYR A 190 -6.16 -0.28 22.08
C TYR A 190 -5.28 0.24 20.95
N ASN A 191 -4.58 -0.66 20.27
CA ASN A 191 -3.70 -0.32 19.16
C ASN A 191 -4.48 0.37 18.01
N ALA A 192 -5.67 -0.14 17.69
CA ALA A 192 -6.49 0.41 16.61
C ALA A 192 -7.00 1.82 16.90
N ILE A 193 -7.55 2.05 18.10
CA ILE A 193 -8.08 3.37 18.48
C ILE A 193 -6.96 4.42 18.53
N LEU A 194 -5.83 4.08 19.16
CA LEU A 194 -4.68 5.00 19.25
C LEU A 194 -4.18 5.36 17.86
N THR A 195 -3.97 4.36 17.00
CA THR A 195 -3.52 4.58 15.62
C THR A 195 -4.47 5.48 14.84
N LEU A 196 -5.78 5.19 14.87
CA LEU A 196 -6.76 6.00 14.14
C LEU A 196 -6.83 7.44 14.65
N SER A 197 -6.70 7.67 15.96
CA SER A 197 -6.67 9.02 16.53
C SER A 197 -5.52 9.87 15.98
N HIS A 198 -4.36 9.26 15.72
CA HIS A 198 -3.21 9.93 15.13
C HIS A 198 -3.37 10.09 13.62
N LEU A 199 -3.71 9.01 12.90
CA LEU A 199 -3.87 9.04 11.45
C LEU A 199 -4.94 10.04 11.01
N TYR A 200 -6.06 10.11 11.71
CA TYR A 200 -7.16 11.01 11.35
C TYR A 200 -6.74 12.49 11.38
N ARG A 201 -5.69 12.88 12.09
CA ARG A 201 -5.20 14.26 12.12
C ARG A 201 -4.19 14.56 11.02
N THR A 202 -3.48 13.54 10.52
CA THR A 202 -2.29 13.73 9.68
C THR A 202 -2.49 13.34 8.22
N VAL A 203 -3.39 12.39 7.93
CA VAL A 203 -3.62 11.90 6.56
C VAL A 203 -4.74 12.68 5.87
N ASP A 204 -4.73 12.66 4.54
CA ASP A 204 -5.81 13.25 3.74
C ASP A 204 -6.97 12.28 3.57
N ALA A 205 -6.70 10.97 3.51
CA ALA A 205 -7.74 9.95 3.59
C ALA A 205 -7.27 8.59 4.12
N VAL A 206 -8.21 7.81 4.63
CA VAL A 206 -7.99 6.47 5.17
C VAL A 206 -8.94 5.48 4.52
N ILE A 207 -8.38 4.45 3.88
CA ILE A 207 -9.13 3.31 3.33
C ILE A 207 -9.10 2.19 4.37
N VAL A 208 -10.25 1.88 4.95
CA VAL A 208 -10.40 0.84 5.96
C VAL A 208 -10.84 -0.47 5.30
N MET A 209 -10.05 -1.52 5.50
CA MET A 209 -10.38 -2.88 5.06
C MET A 209 -10.49 -3.82 6.26
N GLN A 210 -11.67 -4.40 6.47
CA GLN A 210 -11.97 -5.23 7.64
C GLN A 210 -11.69 -6.71 7.38
N ASN A 211 -10.85 -7.32 8.22
CA ASN A 211 -10.50 -8.74 8.13
C ASN A 211 -11.74 -9.65 8.16
N ASP A 212 -12.72 -9.39 9.03
CA ASP A 212 -13.98 -10.17 9.08
C ASP A 212 -14.74 -10.14 7.75
N HIS A 213 -14.83 -8.98 7.10
CA HIS A 213 -15.54 -8.83 5.83
C HIS A 213 -14.76 -9.47 4.67
N LEU A 214 -13.43 -9.31 4.65
CA LEU A 214 -12.57 -9.94 3.65
C LEU A 214 -12.59 -11.46 3.78
N HIS A 215 -12.60 -11.99 5.00
CA HIS A 215 -12.71 -13.42 5.25
C HIS A 215 -14.07 -13.96 4.77
N LYS A 216 -15.16 -13.23 4.97
CA LYS A 216 -16.48 -13.58 4.40
C LYS A 216 -16.45 -13.60 2.88
N ILE A 217 -15.80 -12.63 2.22
CA ILE A 217 -15.61 -12.65 0.75
C ILE A 217 -14.87 -13.92 0.32
N CYS A 218 -13.74 -14.25 0.95
CA CYS A 218 -12.98 -15.46 0.61
C CYS A 218 -13.79 -16.75 0.80
N SER A 219 -14.59 -16.82 1.88
CA SER A 219 -15.39 -17.99 2.20
C SER A 219 -16.61 -18.15 1.30
N GLN A 220 -17.39 -17.09 1.13
CA GLN A 220 -18.72 -17.13 0.51
C GLN A 220 -18.65 -16.89 -1.00
N LEU A 221 -17.87 -15.89 -1.44
CA LEU A 221 -17.81 -15.54 -2.86
C LEU A 221 -16.77 -16.37 -3.62
N LEU A 222 -15.59 -16.59 -3.01
CA LEU A 222 -14.50 -17.33 -3.65
C LEU A 222 -14.52 -18.83 -3.32
N ASN A 223 -15.41 -19.28 -2.43
CA ASN A 223 -15.56 -20.67 -2.01
C ASN A 223 -14.25 -21.34 -1.55
N ILE A 224 -13.39 -20.57 -0.86
CA ILE A 224 -12.10 -21.07 -0.34
C ILE A 224 -12.33 -21.75 1.00
N LYS A 225 -12.06 -23.07 1.07
CA LYS A 225 -12.30 -23.87 2.28
C LYS A 225 -11.34 -23.56 3.44
N LYS A 226 -10.06 -23.35 3.15
CA LYS A 226 -9.02 -23.02 4.15
C LYS A 226 -8.40 -21.68 3.79
N ILE A 227 -8.95 -20.62 4.38
CA ILE A 227 -8.57 -19.25 4.07
C ILE A 227 -7.24 -18.93 4.76
N SER A 228 -6.29 -18.44 3.99
CA SER A 228 -5.02 -17.93 4.48
C SER A 228 -4.93 -16.41 4.35
N PHE A 229 -4.00 -15.78 5.05
CA PHE A 229 -3.71 -14.35 4.85
C PHE A 229 -3.27 -14.04 3.41
N LYS A 230 -2.71 -15.00 2.68
CA LYS A 230 -2.40 -14.81 1.25
C LYS A 230 -3.66 -14.61 0.42
N ASP A 231 -4.74 -15.33 0.73
CA ASP A 231 -6.01 -15.20 0.02
C ASP A 231 -6.69 -13.87 0.35
N ILE A 232 -6.66 -13.48 1.62
CA ILE A 232 -7.16 -12.17 2.09
C ILE A 232 -6.38 -11.03 1.43
N ASN A 233 -5.05 -11.10 1.42
CA ASN A 233 -4.19 -10.09 0.82
C ASN A 233 -4.44 -9.93 -0.69
N LYS A 234 -4.77 -11.01 -1.42
CA LYS A 234 -5.21 -10.90 -2.82
C LYS A 234 -6.48 -10.08 -2.95
N VAL A 235 -7.49 -10.32 -2.09
CA VAL A 235 -8.74 -9.54 -2.12
C VAL A 235 -8.48 -8.08 -1.77
N ILE A 236 -7.65 -7.79 -0.76
CA ILE A 236 -7.20 -6.43 -0.42
C ILE A 236 -6.58 -5.75 -1.64
N CYS A 237 -5.64 -6.43 -2.31
CA CYS A 237 -4.95 -5.89 -3.48
C CYS A 237 -5.93 -5.63 -4.62
N HIS A 238 -6.84 -6.54 -4.94
CA HIS A 238 -7.84 -6.30 -5.99
C HIS A 238 -8.73 -5.10 -5.67
N LYS A 239 -9.14 -4.92 -4.41
CA LYS A 239 -9.89 -3.72 -4.00
C LYS A 239 -9.06 -2.45 -4.12
N LEU A 240 -7.81 -2.48 -3.68
CA LEU A 240 -6.93 -1.31 -3.71
C LEU A 240 -6.59 -0.90 -5.15
N LEU A 241 -6.26 -1.88 -6.00
CA LEU A 241 -5.97 -1.66 -7.41
C LEU A 241 -7.20 -1.21 -8.19
N SER A 242 -8.41 -1.64 -7.84
CA SER A 242 -9.63 -1.10 -8.48
C SER A 242 -9.83 0.41 -8.25
N ILE A 243 -9.19 0.98 -7.23
CA ILE A 243 -9.23 2.41 -6.92
C ILE A 243 -8.04 3.13 -7.56
N LEU A 244 -6.85 2.55 -7.47
CA LEU A 244 -5.59 3.20 -7.83
C LEU A 244 -5.13 2.94 -9.28
N SER A 245 -5.58 1.87 -9.92
CA SER A 245 -5.17 1.58 -11.29
C SER A 245 -5.74 2.63 -12.25
N PRO A 246 -5.00 3.02 -13.31
CA PRO A 246 -5.49 3.90 -14.35
C PRO A 246 -6.79 3.36 -14.97
N GLY A 247 -7.79 4.23 -15.10
CA GLY A 247 -9.11 3.86 -15.61
C GLY A 247 -9.53 4.73 -16.78
N THR A 248 -10.30 4.18 -17.72
CA THR A 248 -10.98 5.00 -18.74
C THR A 248 -12.33 5.42 -18.20
N LEU A 249 -12.58 6.74 -18.11
CA LEU A 249 -13.90 7.23 -17.72
C LEU A 249 -14.89 6.96 -18.86
N HIS A 250 -15.94 6.18 -18.61
CA HIS A 250 -16.97 5.87 -19.62
C HIS A 250 -17.60 7.12 -20.26
N LYS A 251 -17.60 8.26 -19.56
CA LYS A 251 -18.14 9.54 -20.05
C LYS A 251 -17.24 10.23 -21.08
N TYR A 252 -15.95 9.89 -21.15
CA TYR A 252 -14.99 10.49 -22.09
C TYR A 252 -14.17 9.38 -22.79
N PRO A 253 -14.77 8.66 -23.76
CA PRO A 253 -14.07 7.63 -24.50
C PRO A 253 -12.89 8.23 -25.28
N GLY A 254 -11.67 8.01 -24.79
CA GLY A 254 -10.44 8.57 -25.36
C GLY A 254 -9.50 9.21 -24.34
N PHE A 255 -9.96 9.49 -23.12
CA PHE A 255 -9.11 9.98 -22.03
C PHE A 255 -8.91 8.88 -20.99
N THR A 256 -7.68 8.38 -20.85
CA THR A 256 -7.25 7.67 -19.66
C THR A 256 -7.17 8.69 -18.52
N CYS A 257 -7.92 8.48 -17.45
CA CYS A 257 -7.69 9.21 -16.21
C CYS A 257 -6.66 8.41 -15.44
N SER A 258 -5.46 8.98 -15.27
CA SER A 258 -4.57 8.48 -14.24
C SER A 258 -5.26 8.76 -12.91
N ASN A 259 -5.83 7.75 -12.24
CA ASN A 259 -6.47 7.92 -10.94
C ASN A 259 -5.41 8.35 -9.91
N THR A 260 -5.09 9.64 -9.88
CA THR A 260 -4.13 10.18 -8.94
C THR A 260 -4.76 10.20 -7.56
N ILE A 261 -3.94 10.15 -6.52
CA ILE A 261 -4.43 10.24 -5.15
C ILE A 261 -5.20 11.56 -4.96
N GLY A 262 -4.73 12.66 -5.55
CA GLY A 262 -5.39 13.95 -5.52
C GLY A 262 -6.78 13.94 -6.14
N GLU A 263 -6.94 13.35 -7.34
CA GLU A 263 -8.25 13.22 -7.98
C GLU A 263 -9.22 12.38 -7.14
N ILE A 264 -8.75 11.25 -6.57
CA ILE A 264 -9.57 10.43 -5.68
C ILE A 264 -10.04 11.27 -4.49
N MET A 265 -9.15 12.06 -3.89
CA MET A 265 -9.47 12.90 -2.75
C MET A 265 -10.46 14.01 -3.09
N GLU A 266 -10.30 14.68 -4.23
CA GLU A 266 -11.21 15.72 -4.70
C GLU A 266 -12.65 15.19 -4.85
N HIS A 267 -12.81 13.99 -5.37
CA HIS A 267 -14.13 13.40 -5.62
C HIS A 267 -14.74 12.73 -4.37
N MET A 268 -13.91 12.19 -3.48
CA MET A 268 -14.37 11.34 -2.38
C MET A 268 -14.33 12.03 -1.01
N VAL A 269 -13.52 13.08 -0.82
CA VAL A 269 -13.39 13.83 0.44
C VAL A 269 -13.98 15.24 0.28
N PRO A 270 -15.32 15.40 0.38
CA PRO A 270 -15.94 16.72 0.27
C PRO A 270 -15.63 17.63 1.47
N ILE A 271 -15.32 17.05 2.63
CA ILE A 271 -15.04 17.74 3.89
C ILE A 271 -13.86 17.03 4.56
N SER A 272 -12.90 17.79 5.08
CA SER A 272 -11.66 17.28 5.69
C SER A 272 -11.89 16.27 6.83
N ASP A 273 -13.02 16.39 7.52
CA ASP A 273 -13.38 15.52 8.64
C ASP A 273 -13.99 14.19 8.17
N TYR A 274 -14.50 14.11 6.94
CA TYR A 274 -15.14 12.90 6.40
C TYR A 274 -14.22 12.18 5.42
N LYS A 275 -13.08 11.71 5.93
CA LYS A 275 -12.00 11.11 5.14
C LYS A 275 -11.74 9.62 5.42
N LEU A 276 -12.69 8.95 6.07
CA LEU A 276 -12.67 7.50 6.32
C LEU A 276 -13.54 6.78 5.28
N PHE A 277 -12.92 5.96 4.44
CA PHE A 277 -13.57 5.18 3.40
C PHE A 277 -13.70 3.71 3.80
N LEU A 278 -14.93 3.20 3.73
CA LEU A 278 -15.24 1.79 3.91
C LEU A 278 -15.74 1.21 2.58
N PHE A 279 -14.99 0.25 2.02
CA PHE A 279 -15.38 -0.42 0.78
C PHE A 279 -16.12 -1.72 1.04
N THR A 280 -17.45 -1.66 1.01
CA THR A 280 -18.33 -2.82 1.15
C THR A 280 -18.65 -3.41 -0.21
N PHE A 281 -18.43 -4.72 -0.39
CA PHE A 281 -19.12 -5.46 -1.45
C PHE A 281 -20.42 -6.00 -0.86
N GLN A 282 -21.56 -5.62 -1.45
CA GLN A 282 -22.82 -6.27 -1.13
C GLN A 282 -22.80 -7.67 -1.74
N VAL A 283 -22.57 -8.68 -0.91
CA VAL A 283 -22.91 -10.07 -1.22
C VAL A 283 -24.44 -10.11 -1.23
N ARG A 284 -25.06 -10.11 -2.40
CA ARG A 284 -26.48 -10.45 -2.55
C ARG A 284 -26.65 -11.95 -2.46
#